data_AF-A0A8E2DG49-F1
#
_entry.id   AF-A0A8E2DG49-F1
#
_cell.length_a   1.000
_cell.length_b   1.000
_cell.length_c   1.000
_cell.angle_alpha   90.00
_cell.angle_beta   90.00
_cell.angle_gamma   90.00
#
_symmetry.space_group_name_H-M   'P 1'
#
loop_
_entity.id
_entity.type
_entity.pdbx_description
1 polymer ?
#
loop_
_entity_poly.entity_id
_entity_poly.type
_entity_poly.pdbx_seq_one_letter_code
_entity_poly.pdbx_strand_id
1 'polypeptide(L)'
;IRVYKLPGGREVVKEFSLKGETEPTPAIPYWYTLVIGQEHTEAILRSHLAKLGCHVELGAELISFEQHPDHVVVQVRKVQDSSIETVTCHWLVGTDGAKGILLGLTFLGETYEDHQMLLADLHLTGVDREHWHQWYNILLIRPTEYNDDSFSLIGSADGLDIAKITEDPKELAAYVHANTDRDDIEVGKIKWISQYRPNVRMVNKFGEGRVFVAGDAAHVHSPAGGQGMNSSIQDSFNLGWKLALVEKGLAVPALLSTYNDERLPVIAEMLNISTNLFDKAVAVKADESAWNRGGELLQLGIHYRWSPIVLDERAEPGDSPASANPYGVTDDAVRAGDRAPDAPGLRKVKGHDALDTTTSLFRIFGPSYHTALIFGSPGQVPQAVLAALKRSPAEVLYTALITPRDDAAPLTADVELVVSDQEGHAYTGYGVSGDGMAVIIVRPDGVIGGYLQSAEGIGRYFERVFGTSV
;
A
#
# COMPACT_ATOMS: atom_id res chain seq x y z
N ILE A 1 24.62 -1.31 3.43
CA ILE A 1 24.85 -1.51 4.87
C ILE A 1 26.28 -1.98 5.06
N ARG A 2 27.03 -1.32 5.95
CA ARG A 2 28.33 -1.76 6.46
C ARG A 2 28.15 -2.31 7.86
N VAL A 3 28.68 -3.51 8.10
CA VAL A 3 28.71 -4.16 9.41
C VAL A 3 30.12 -4.07 9.95
N TYR A 4 30.24 -3.57 11.18
CA TYR A 4 31.51 -3.28 11.82
C TYR A 4 31.84 -4.30 12.91
N LYS A 5 33.12 -4.65 13.01
CA LYS A 5 33.65 -5.52 14.06
C LYS A 5 33.86 -4.78 15.37
N LEU A 6 33.73 -5.51 16.49
CA LEU A 6 34.10 -5.05 17.81
C LEU A 6 35.11 -6.01 18.48
N PRO A 7 35.99 -5.51 19.38
CA PRO A 7 36.17 -4.09 19.75
C PRO A 7 36.81 -3.25 18.63
N GLY A 8 36.71 -1.93 18.73
CA GLY A 8 37.32 -0.91 17.85
C GLY A 8 36.38 -0.28 16.83
N GLY A 9 35.29 -0.96 16.44
CA GLY A 9 34.16 -0.35 15.74
C GLY A 9 34.37 0.20 14.34
N ARG A 10 35.57 0.06 13.77
CA ARG A 10 36.00 0.72 12.51
C ARG A 10 36.25 -0.26 11.37
N GLU A 11 36.62 -1.49 11.68
CA GLU A 11 36.88 -2.53 10.68
C GLU A 11 35.55 -3.02 10.10
N VAL A 12 35.32 -2.78 8.80
CA VAL A 12 34.17 -3.33 8.07
C VAL A 12 34.42 -4.81 7.83
N VAL A 13 33.59 -5.67 8.42
CA VAL A 13 33.65 -7.12 8.22
C VAL A 13 32.71 -7.60 7.13
N LYS A 14 31.69 -6.80 6.81
CA LYS A 14 30.73 -7.10 5.75
C LYS A 14 30.14 -5.82 5.19
N GLU A 15 29.94 -5.80 3.87
CA GLU A 15 29.19 -4.76 3.18
C GLU A 15 28.21 -5.41 2.21
N PHE A 16 26.95 -4.98 2.24
CA PHE A 16 25.91 -5.48 1.35
C PHE A 16 24.83 -4.42 1.10
N SER A 17 24.11 -4.53 -0.02
CA SER A 17 23.01 -3.62 -0.36
C SER A 17 21.69 -4.12 0.22
N LEU A 18 20.85 -3.19 0.71
CA LEU A 18 19.43 -3.48 0.98
C LEU A 18 18.62 -3.61 -0.31
N LYS A 19 19.10 -2.96 -1.38
CA LYS A 19 18.49 -3.09 -2.69
C LYS A 19 18.89 -4.47 -3.21
N GLY A 20 17.94 -5.40 -3.22
CA GLY A 20 17.88 -6.33 -4.34
C GLY A 20 17.65 -5.45 -5.56
N GLU A 21 18.68 -5.18 -6.35
CA GLU A 21 18.55 -4.46 -7.62
C GLU A 21 17.77 -5.37 -8.56
N THR A 22 16.44 -5.36 -8.44
CA THR A 22 15.58 -5.92 -9.46
C THR A 22 15.39 -4.81 -10.49
N GLU A 23 15.86 -5.06 -11.70
CA GLU A 23 15.68 -4.15 -12.82
C GLU A 23 14.19 -3.88 -13.02
N PRO A 24 13.77 -2.60 -13.06
CA PRO A 24 12.41 -2.24 -13.41
C PRO A 24 12.00 -2.90 -14.72
N THR A 25 10.76 -3.36 -14.79
CA THR A 25 10.18 -3.89 -16.03
C THR A 25 9.12 -2.90 -16.55
N PRO A 26 8.74 -2.98 -17.82
CA PRO A 26 7.59 -2.21 -18.33
C PRO A 26 6.32 -2.40 -17.49
N ALA A 27 6.08 -3.61 -16.96
CA ALA A 27 4.96 -3.92 -16.07
C ALA A 27 5.12 -3.37 -14.65
N ILE A 28 6.35 -3.31 -14.15
CA ILE A 28 6.70 -2.88 -12.79
C ILE A 28 7.83 -1.82 -12.89
N PRO A 29 7.50 -0.57 -13.27
CA PRO A 29 8.50 0.47 -13.49
C PRO A 29 9.09 1.02 -12.18
N TYR A 30 8.44 0.77 -11.05
CA TYR A 30 8.85 1.22 -9.72
C TYR A 30 9.21 0.02 -8.83
N TRP A 31 10.25 -0.72 -9.22
CA TRP A 31 10.70 -1.93 -8.53
C TRP A 31 11.81 -1.65 -7.50
N TYR A 32 11.64 -0.62 -6.68
CA TYR A 32 12.64 -0.23 -5.69
C TYR A 32 12.01 0.38 -4.44
N THR A 33 12.69 0.20 -3.31
CA THR A 33 12.30 0.82 -2.04
C THR A 33 12.82 2.25 -1.98
N LEU A 34 11.95 3.18 -1.58
CA LEU A 34 12.33 4.51 -1.13
C LEU A 34 12.09 4.64 0.37
N VAL A 35 12.96 5.38 1.05
CA VAL A 35 12.82 5.71 2.47
C VAL A 35 12.82 7.22 2.58
N ILE A 36 11.72 7.76 3.10
CA ILE A 36 11.53 9.19 3.38
C ILE A 36 10.87 9.31 4.76
N GLY A 37 11.10 10.42 5.46
CA GLY A 37 10.41 10.73 6.71
C GLY A 37 8.89 10.66 6.55
N GLN A 38 8.21 10.12 7.56
CA GLN A 38 6.76 9.98 7.55
C GLN A 38 6.08 11.35 7.46
N GLU A 39 6.67 12.39 8.04
CA GLU A 39 6.18 13.77 7.98
C GLU A 39 6.12 14.31 6.54
N HIS A 40 7.03 13.89 5.67
CA HIS A 40 7.01 14.27 4.26
C HIS A 40 5.88 13.57 3.52
N THR A 41 5.69 12.27 3.78
CA THR A 41 4.55 11.51 3.24
C THR A 41 3.22 12.15 3.66
N GLU A 42 3.07 12.48 4.94
CA GLU A 42 1.88 13.16 5.46
C GLU A 42 1.67 14.54 4.82
N ALA A 43 2.73 15.34 4.68
CA ALA A 43 2.65 16.66 4.05
C ALA A 43 2.17 16.56 2.59
N ILE A 44 2.66 15.57 1.84
CA ILE A 44 2.21 15.29 0.47
C ILE A 44 0.72 14.94 0.49
N LEU A 45 0.29 13.97 1.30
CA LEU A 45 -1.11 13.55 1.37
C LEU A 45 -2.05 14.69 1.78
N ARG A 46 -1.67 15.50 2.78
CA ARG A 46 -2.45 16.67 3.20
C ARG A 46 -2.53 17.73 2.10
N SER A 47 -1.46 17.94 1.33
CA SER A 47 -1.49 18.87 0.19
C SER A 47 -2.46 18.40 -0.91
N HIS A 48 -2.62 17.09 -1.09
CA HIS A 48 -3.59 16.52 -2.01
C HIS A 48 -5.03 16.65 -1.49
N LEU A 49 -5.28 16.39 -0.20
CA LEU A 49 -6.59 16.62 0.42
C LEU A 49 -7.03 18.08 0.29
N ALA A 50 -6.13 19.03 0.54
CA ALA A 50 -6.43 20.46 0.44
C ALA A 50 -6.86 20.87 -0.98
N LYS A 51 -6.26 20.29 -2.03
CA LYS A 51 -6.68 20.52 -3.43
C LYS A 51 -8.10 20.04 -3.71
N LEU A 52 -8.60 19.10 -2.92
CA LEU A 52 -9.96 18.56 -2.99
C LEU A 52 -10.93 19.28 -2.02
N GLY A 53 -10.48 20.32 -1.32
CA GLY A 53 -11.28 21.04 -0.33
C GLY A 53 -11.45 20.32 1.01
N CYS A 54 -10.68 19.26 1.25
CA CYS A 54 -10.69 18.51 2.52
C CYS A 54 -9.52 18.94 3.40
N HIS A 55 -9.78 19.10 4.71
CA HIS A 55 -8.77 19.49 5.69
C HIS A 55 -8.77 18.55 6.90
N VAL A 56 -7.59 18.29 7.45
CA VAL A 56 -7.43 17.52 8.68
C VAL A 56 -7.64 18.46 9.87
N GLU A 57 -8.60 18.13 10.73
CA GLU A 57 -8.77 18.79 12.01
C GLU A 57 -7.86 18.13 13.06
N LEU A 58 -6.89 18.89 13.57
CA LEU A 58 -5.97 18.43 14.62
C LEU A 58 -6.48 18.83 16.00
N GLY A 59 -6.09 18.07 17.03
CA GLY A 59 -6.57 18.29 18.40
C GLY A 59 -8.04 17.91 18.57
N ALA A 60 -8.54 16.98 17.77
CA ALA A 60 -9.85 16.38 17.88
C ALA A 60 -9.69 14.90 18.22
N GLU A 61 -10.16 14.51 19.40
CA GLU A 61 -10.02 13.16 19.94
C GLU A 61 -11.36 12.44 19.96
N LEU A 62 -11.46 11.29 19.32
CA LEU A 62 -12.62 10.41 19.44
C LEU A 62 -12.77 9.93 20.89
N ILE A 63 -13.96 10.05 21.47
CA ILE A 63 -14.27 9.60 22.84
C ILE A 63 -15.18 8.38 22.85
N SER A 64 -16.22 8.42 22.02
CA SER A 64 -17.18 7.33 21.86
C SER A 64 -17.94 7.49 20.55
N PHE A 65 -18.63 6.42 20.15
CA PHE A 65 -19.56 6.45 19.04
C PHE A 65 -20.72 5.50 19.29
N GLU A 66 -21.85 5.76 18.64
CA GLU A 66 -23.03 4.90 18.61
C GLU A 66 -23.46 4.70 17.16
N GLN A 67 -23.69 3.44 16.77
CA GLN A 67 -24.15 3.10 15.43
C GLN A 67 -25.67 3.01 15.37
N HIS A 68 -26.25 3.59 14.34
CA HIS A 68 -27.65 3.45 13.96
C HIS A 68 -27.76 2.80 12.56
N PRO A 69 -28.96 2.36 12.13
CA PRO A 69 -29.12 1.73 10.81
C PRO A 69 -28.69 2.61 9.62
N ASP A 70 -28.78 3.93 9.75
CA ASP A 70 -28.55 4.92 8.69
C ASP A 70 -27.39 5.89 8.96
N HIS A 71 -26.87 5.97 10.19
CA HIS A 71 -25.80 6.89 10.57
C HIS A 71 -24.98 6.40 11.78
N VAL A 72 -23.93 7.13 12.11
CA VAL A 72 -23.10 6.99 13.31
C VAL A 72 -23.09 8.33 14.04
N VAL A 73 -23.32 8.32 15.35
CA VAL A 73 -23.16 9.48 16.23
C VAL A 73 -21.83 9.36 16.93
N VAL A 74 -21.02 10.41 16.88
CA VAL A 74 -19.64 10.42 17.35
C VAL A 74 -19.46 11.52 18.39
N GLN A 75 -18.80 11.22 19.51
CA GLN A 75 -18.40 12.20 20.51
C GLN A 75 -16.92 12.52 20.34
N VAL A 76 -16.60 13.79 20.10
CA VAL A 76 -15.24 14.26 19.85
C VAL A 76 -14.86 15.31 20.90
N ARG A 77 -13.73 15.11 21.58
CA ARG A 77 -13.16 16.09 22.50
C ARG A 77 -12.18 16.99 21.76
N LYS A 78 -12.35 18.31 21.87
CA LYS A 78 -11.36 19.29 21.40
C LYS A 78 -10.28 19.46 22.46
N VAL A 79 -9.02 19.22 22.10
CA VAL A 79 -7.88 19.31 23.02
C VAL A 79 -7.66 20.74 23.53
N GLN A 80 -8.02 21.74 22.74
CA GLN A 80 -7.74 23.15 23.04
C GLN A 80 -8.51 23.68 24.26
N ASP A 81 -9.76 23.26 24.44
CA ASP A 81 -10.66 23.74 25.49
C ASP A 81 -11.39 22.63 26.25
N SER A 82 -11.10 21.36 25.93
CA SER A 82 -11.77 20.17 26.48
C SER A 82 -13.27 20.11 26.21
N SER A 83 -13.80 20.90 25.27
CA SER A 83 -15.19 20.82 24.85
C SER A 83 -15.48 19.49 24.16
N ILE A 84 -16.72 19.02 24.29
CA ILE A 84 -17.20 17.80 23.61
C ILE A 84 -18.18 18.24 22.53
N GLU A 85 -17.86 17.87 21.30
CA GLU A 85 -18.71 18.03 20.12
C GLU A 85 -19.38 16.70 19.78
N THR A 86 -20.66 16.77 19.38
CA THR A 86 -21.37 15.63 18.80
C THR A 86 -21.41 15.79 17.29
N VAL A 87 -20.89 14.80 16.56
CA VAL A 87 -20.87 14.75 15.10
C VAL A 87 -21.74 13.60 14.62
N THR A 88 -22.57 13.84 13.61
CA THR A 88 -23.33 12.79 12.93
C THR A 88 -22.76 12.57 11.54
N CYS A 89 -22.41 11.33 11.20
CA CYS A 89 -21.88 10.95 9.90
C CYS A 89 -22.53 9.65 9.41
N HIS A 90 -22.48 9.37 8.10
CA HIS A 90 -23.02 8.11 7.57
C HIS A 90 -22.10 6.91 7.83
N TRP A 91 -20.80 7.18 7.95
CA TRP A 91 -19.75 6.18 8.08
C TRP A 91 -18.66 6.69 9.02
N LEU A 92 -18.02 5.77 9.73
CA LEU A 92 -16.84 6.03 10.56
C LEU A 92 -15.73 5.06 10.16
N VAL A 93 -14.52 5.57 9.95
CA VAL A 93 -13.33 4.76 9.69
C VAL A 93 -12.28 5.09 10.74
N GLY A 94 -11.97 4.12 11.61
CA GLY A 94 -10.92 4.21 12.62
C GLY A 94 -9.55 4.03 11.99
N THR A 95 -8.75 5.10 12.03
CA THR A 95 -7.34 5.15 11.59
C THR A 95 -6.44 5.70 12.70
N ASP A 96 -6.86 5.51 13.95
CA ASP A 96 -6.30 6.06 15.19
C ASP A 96 -5.16 5.23 15.79
N GLY A 97 -4.72 4.19 15.08
CA GLY A 97 -3.55 3.38 15.38
C GLY A 97 -3.75 2.37 16.51
N ALA A 98 -2.66 1.73 16.94
CA ALA A 98 -2.67 0.57 17.84
C ALA A 98 -3.31 0.79 19.23
N LYS A 99 -3.41 2.06 19.67
CA LYS A 99 -3.98 2.47 20.96
C LYS A 99 -5.34 3.15 20.80
N GLY A 100 -5.89 3.13 19.58
CA GLY A 100 -7.19 3.70 19.25
C GLY A 100 -8.34 3.10 20.04
N ILE A 101 -9.51 3.74 19.97
CA ILE A 101 -10.72 3.20 20.57
C ILE A 101 -11.13 1.98 19.75
N LEU A 102 -10.88 0.80 20.33
CA LEU A 102 -11.27 -0.48 19.76
C LEU A 102 -12.78 -0.43 19.45
N LEU A 103 -13.12 -0.53 18.16
CA LEU A 103 -14.48 -0.40 17.63
C LEU A 103 -15.37 -1.61 17.95
N GLY A 104 -15.24 -2.21 19.14
CA GLY A 104 -15.90 -3.46 19.53
C GLY A 104 -15.31 -4.72 18.87
N LEU A 105 -14.19 -4.58 18.16
CA LEU A 105 -13.51 -5.67 17.45
C LEU A 105 -12.53 -6.41 18.37
N THR A 106 -12.42 -7.72 18.21
CA THR A 106 -11.48 -8.55 18.99
C THR A 106 -10.08 -8.44 18.40
N PHE A 107 -9.13 -7.96 19.20
CA PHE A 107 -7.72 -7.86 18.84
C PHE A 107 -6.98 -9.13 19.30
N LEU A 108 -6.64 -10.01 18.36
CA LEU A 108 -5.94 -11.27 18.62
C LEU A 108 -4.44 -11.09 18.40
N GLY A 109 -3.61 -11.61 19.31
CA GLY A 109 -2.16 -11.61 19.15
C GLY A 109 -1.38 -11.57 20.46
N GLU A 110 -0.07 -11.44 20.35
CA GLU A 110 0.87 -11.51 21.48
C GLU A 110 1.73 -10.24 21.58
N THR A 111 2.35 -10.06 22.73
CA THR A 111 3.29 -8.96 22.99
C THR A 111 4.62 -9.55 23.38
N TYR A 112 5.67 -9.19 22.65
CA TYR A 112 7.02 -9.64 22.96
C TYR A 112 7.61 -8.70 24.00
N GLU A 113 7.44 -9.05 25.28
CA GLU A 113 7.89 -8.20 26.41
C GLU A 113 9.43 -8.08 26.48
N ASP A 114 10.14 -9.10 25.98
CA ASP A 114 11.60 -9.26 26.12
C ASP A 114 12.44 -8.50 25.06
N HIS A 115 11.82 -7.72 24.18
CA HIS A 115 12.51 -7.02 23.08
C HIS A 115 12.13 -5.54 23.03
N GLN A 116 12.87 -4.69 23.73
CA GLN A 116 12.67 -3.25 23.70
C GLN A 116 13.60 -2.62 22.67
N MET A 117 13.05 -1.82 21.76
CA MET A 117 13.82 -1.12 20.72
C MET A 117 13.90 0.37 21.02
N LEU A 118 15.08 0.94 20.83
CA LEU A 118 15.31 2.37 20.82
C LEU A 118 15.19 2.86 19.38
N LEU A 119 14.37 3.90 19.17
CA LEU A 119 14.31 4.63 17.91
C LEU A 119 14.63 6.10 18.21
N ALA A 120 15.52 6.70 17.43
CA ALA A 120 15.86 8.11 17.58
C ALA A 120 16.21 8.75 16.25
N ASP A 121 15.81 9.99 16.05
CA ASP A 121 16.31 10.84 14.97
C ASP A 121 17.13 11.97 15.61
N LEU A 122 18.36 12.13 15.15
CA LEU A 122 19.34 13.01 15.78
C LEU A 122 20.35 13.56 14.76
N HIS A 123 21.08 14.61 15.16
CA HIS A 123 22.28 15.01 14.46
C HIS A 123 23.45 14.16 14.94
N LEU A 124 24.27 13.65 14.00
CA LEU A 124 25.40 12.79 14.31
C LEU A 124 26.53 13.01 13.29
N THR A 125 27.77 13.05 13.77
CA THR A 125 28.99 13.09 12.94
C THR A 125 29.85 11.85 13.19
N GLY A 126 30.93 11.66 12.41
CA GLY A 126 31.86 10.53 12.57
C GLY A 126 31.51 9.29 11.75
N VAL A 127 30.39 9.30 11.02
CA VAL A 127 30.03 8.28 10.02
C VAL A 127 29.67 8.96 8.70
N ASP A 128 29.77 8.23 7.59
CA ASP A 128 29.44 8.76 6.28
C ASP A 128 27.92 8.72 6.01
N ARG A 129 27.47 9.37 4.93
CA ARG A 129 26.06 9.41 4.53
C ARG A 129 25.74 8.47 3.36
N GLU A 130 26.72 7.73 2.87
CA GLU A 130 26.56 6.80 1.74
C GLU A 130 26.11 5.42 2.22
N HIS A 131 26.33 5.10 3.51
CA HIS A 131 26.07 3.79 4.08
C HIS A 131 25.08 3.85 5.25
N TRP A 132 24.39 2.73 5.44
CA TRP A 132 23.83 2.40 6.75
C TRP A 132 24.91 1.67 7.53
N HIS A 133 25.02 1.95 8.83
CA HIS A 133 26.08 1.47 9.67
C HIS A 133 25.54 0.60 10.78
N GLN A 134 26.06 -0.63 10.91
CA GLN A 134 25.58 -1.59 11.89
C GLN A 134 26.71 -2.08 12.81
N TRP A 135 26.47 -2.02 14.11
CA TRP A 135 27.32 -2.58 15.16
C TRP A 135 26.52 -3.56 16.04
N TYR A 136 27.14 -4.68 16.44
CA TYR A 136 26.44 -5.79 17.09
C TYR A 136 25.20 -6.25 16.27
N ASN A 137 24.31 -7.05 16.88
CA ASN A 137 23.10 -7.54 16.20
C ASN A 137 21.95 -6.51 16.14
N ILE A 138 22.11 -5.29 16.65
CA ILE A 138 20.96 -4.40 16.90
C ILE A 138 21.20 -2.90 16.71
N LEU A 139 22.41 -2.35 16.90
CA LEU A 139 22.63 -0.92 16.70
C LEU A 139 22.82 -0.62 15.21
N LEU A 140 21.85 0.07 14.62
CA LEU A 140 21.84 0.52 13.24
C LEU A 140 21.71 2.05 13.21
N ILE A 141 22.63 2.71 12.52
CA ILE A 141 22.58 4.15 12.24
C ILE A 141 22.47 4.32 10.73
N ARG A 142 21.48 5.07 10.26
CA ARG A 142 21.29 5.34 8.84
C ARG A 142 21.11 6.83 8.57
N PRO A 143 21.60 7.35 7.44
CA PRO A 143 21.27 8.70 7.01
C PRO A 143 19.76 8.85 6.78
N THR A 144 19.27 10.06 7.03
CA THR A 144 17.93 10.50 6.61
C THR A 144 18.02 11.18 5.24
N GLU A 145 16.87 11.52 4.66
CA GLU A 145 16.72 12.26 3.40
C GLU A 145 17.26 13.69 3.44
N TYR A 146 17.46 14.27 4.63
CA TYR A 146 18.02 15.60 4.79
C TYR A 146 19.50 15.61 4.43
N ASN A 147 19.95 16.56 3.62
CA ASN A 147 21.36 16.71 3.25
C ASN A 147 22.16 17.48 4.32
N ASP A 148 22.07 17.03 5.57
CA ASP A 148 22.76 17.59 6.75
C ASP A 148 23.25 16.44 7.67
N ASP A 149 23.55 16.73 8.92
CA ASP A 149 24.02 15.71 9.87
C ASP A 149 22.87 14.86 10.46
N SER A 150 21.69 14.82 9.86
CA SER A 150 20.55 14.05 10.38
C SER A 150 20.63 12.55 10.07
N PHE A 151 20.62 11.75 11.13
CA PHE A 151 20.60 10.30 11.11
C PHE A 151 19.44 9.73 11.94
N SER A 152 19.00 8.55 11.55
CA SER A 152 18.06 7.72 12.31
C SER A 152 18.85 6.57 12.94
N LEU A 153 18.63 6.37 14.23
CA LEU A 153 19.25 5.34 15.07
C LEU A 153 18.18 4.35 15.51
N ILE A 154 18.48 3.07 15.33
CA ILE A 154 17.69 1.95 15.81
C ILE A 154 18.62 1.10 16.67
N GLY A 155 18.21 0.74 17.88
CA GLY A 155 19.03 -0.06 18.80
C GLY A 155 18.20 -0.85 19.79
N SER A 156 18.84 -1.61 20.68
CA SER A 156 18.13 -2.13 21.86
C SER A 156 17.93 -1.01 22.88
N ALA A 157 16.74 -0.98 23.48
CA ALA A 157 16.41 -0.11 24.61
C ALA A 157 16.50 -0.84 25.96
N ASP A 158 17.08 -2.04 26.01
CA ASP A 158 17.19 -2.82 27.24
C ASP A 158 18.03 -2.08 28.28
N GLY A 159 17.44 -1.82 29.44
CA GLY A 159 18.09 -1.09 30.54
C GLY A 159 18.25 0.42 30.29
N LEU A 160 17.68 0.98 29.21
CA LEU A 160 17.71 2.42 28.96
C LEU A 160 16.54 3.14 29.65
N ASP A 161 16.85 4.31 30.20
CA ASP A 161 15.85 5.27 30.68
C ASP A 161 15.71 6.40 29.65
N ILE A 162 14.64 6.36 28.86
CA ILE A 162 14.40 7.35 27.80
C ILE A 162 14.15 8.75 28.35
N ALA A 163 13.50 8.87 29.53
CA ALA A 163 13.28 10.16 30.15
C ALA A 163 14.62 10.81 30.50
N LYS A 164 15.52 10.02 31.09
CA LYS A 164 16.88 10.45 31.38
C LYS A 164 17.68 10.82 30.12
N ILE A 165 17.58 10.04 29.04
CA ILE A 165 18.24 10.38 27.76
C ILE A 165 17.71 11.70 27.18
N THR A 166 16.41 11.96 27.33
CA THR A 166 15.78 13.20 26.87
C THR A 166 16.27 14.41 27.67
N GLU A 167 16.51 14.24 28.97
CA GLU A 167 17.04 15.27 29.87
C GLU A 167 18.55 15.49 29.71
N ASP A 168 19.32 14.43 29.48
CA ASP A 168 20.77 14.47 29.27
C ASP A 168 21.19 13.68 28.02
N PRO A 169 21.38 14.35 26.87
CA PRO A 169 21.84 13.73 25.62
C PRO A 169 23.18 12.98 25.73
N LYS A 170 23.98 13.25 26.78
CA LYS A 170 25.23 12.51 27.02
C LYS A 170 24.99 11.03 27.31
N GLU A 171 23.82 10.67 27.83
CA GLU A 171 23.45 9.27 28.03
C GLU A 171 23.33 8.53 26.69
N LEU A 172 22.80 9.20 25.64
CA LEU A 172 22.78 8.64 24.29
C LEU A 172 24.18 8.54 23.70
N ALA A 173 25.04 9.55 23.92
CA ALA A 173 26.44 9.48 23.49
C ALA A 173 27.18 8.31 24.15
N ALA A 174 26.98 8.09 25.45
CA ALA A 174 27.53 6.95 26.18
C ALA A 174 27.00 5.61 25.66
N TYR A 175 25.71 5.53 25.33
CA TYR A 175 25.11 4.36 24.69
C TYR A 175 25.72 4.08 23.31
N VAL A 176 25.87 5.11 22.47
CA VAL A 176 26.51 4.98 21.15
C VAL A 176 27.95 4.52 21.30
N HIS A 177 28.72 5.15 22.20
CA HIS A 177 30.09 4.72 22.48
C HIS A 177 30.16 3.26 22.95
N ALA A 178 29.33 2.86 23.92
CA ALA A 178 29.32 1.49 24.46
C ALA A 178 28.99 0.43 23.40
N ASN A 179 28.18 0.77 22.39
CA ASN A 179 27.77 -0.15 21.33
C ASN A 179 28.64 -0.07 20.07
N THR A 180 29.47 0.97 19.93
CA THR A 180 30.33 1.16 18.75
C THR A 180 31.82 1.11 19.06
N ASP A 181 32.24 1.23 20.32
CA ASP A 181 33.64 1.38 20.75
C ASP A 181 34.37 2.51 19.99
N ARG A 182 33.63 3.59 19.68
CA ARG A 182 34.11 4.76 18.95
C ARG A 182 33.82 6.05 19.71
N ASP A 183 34.87 6.83 19.92
CA ASP A 183 34.80 8.18 20.52
C ASP A 183 34.60 9.29 19.49
N ASP A 184 34.80 8.99 18.20
CA ASP A 184 34.70 9.96 17.12
C ASP A 184 33.29 10.10 16.54
N ILE A 185 32.33 9.33 17.05
CA ILE A 185 30.91 9.52 16.74
C ILE A 185 30.34 10.53 17.72
N GLU A 186 30.11 11.76 17.26
CA GLU A 186 29.56 12.82 18.11
C GLU A 186 28.03 12.86 17.99
N VAL A 187 27.33 12.64 19.11
CA VAL A 187 25.88 12.80 19.21
C VAL A 187 25.56 14.27 19.45
N GLY A 188 24.86 14.87 18.48
CA GLY A 188 24.40 16.24 18.53
C GLY A 188 22.95 16.37 19.01
N LYS A 189 22.20 17.26 18.35
CA LYS A 189 20.80 17.53 18.68
C LYS A 189 19.92 16.29 18.47
N ILE A 190 19.22 15.86 19.52
CA ILE A 190 18.15 14.86 19.41
C ILE A 190 16.89 15.56 18.91
N LYS A 191 16.37 15.16 17.73
CA LYS A 191 15.12 15.66 17.16
C LYS A 191 13.92 14.90 17.74
N TRP A 192 14.06 13.59 17.88
CA TRP A 192 13.05 12.70 18.39
C TRP A 192 13.68 11.44 18.97
N ILE A 193 13.07 10.86 20.00
CA ILE A 193 13.49 9.60 20.62
C ILE A 193 12.27 8.90 21.20
N SER A 194 12.22 7.58 21.07
CA SER A 194 11.14 6.75 21.59
C SER A 194 11.62 5.34 21.90
N GLN A 195 10.96 4.73 22.88
CA GLN A 195 11.05 3.30 23.14
C GLN A 195 9.87 2.59 22.48
N TYR A 196 10.17 1.65 21.61
CA TYR A 196 9.20 0.83 20.90
C TYR A 196 9.22 -0.60 21.41
N ARG A 197 8.03 -1.22 21.51
CA ARG A 197 7.85 -2.64 21.84
C ARG A 197 7.11 -3.33 20.70
N PRO A 198 7.66 -4.41 20.10
CA PRO A 198 6.97 -5.17 19.08
C PRO A 198 5.66 -5.75 19.62
N ASN A 199 4.55 -5.39 18.97
CA ASN A 199 3.26 -5.99 19.17
C ASN A 199 2.83 -6.61 17.84
N VAL A 200 2.43 -7.88 17.85
CA VAL A 200 1.89 -8.55 16.66
C VAL A 200 0.45 -8.86 16.96
N ARG A 201 -0.46 -8.08 16.40
CA ARG A 201 -1.90 -8.19 16.70
C ARG A 201 -2.76 -7.83 15.50
N MET A 202 -3.97 -8.38 15.43
CA MET A 202 -4.89 -8.15 14.32
C MET A 202 -6.35 -8.28 14.77
N VAL A 203 -7.24 -7.48 14.19
CA VAL A 203 -8.68 -7.64 14.32
C VAL A 203 -9.17 -8.90 13.61
N ASN A 204 -10.21 -9.53 14.14
CA ASN A 204 -10.89 -10.65 13.46
C ASN A 204 -11.78 -10.22 12.29
N LYS A 205 -12.16 -8.93 12.21
CA LYS A 205 -12.91 -8.32 11.12
C LYS A 205 -12.47 -6.88 10.91
N PHE A 206 -12.46 -6.41 9.67
CA PHE A 206 -12.02 -5.05 9.32
C PHE A 206 -13.13 -3.99 9.38
N GLY A 207 -14.36 -4.40 9.70
CA GLY A 207 -15.49 -3.51 9.92
C GLY A 207 -16.79 -4.27 10.14
N GLU A 208 -17.78 -3.56 10.68
CA GLU A 208 -19.13 -4.06 10.91
C GLU A 208 -20.13 -2.91 10.85
N GLY A 209 -21.24 -3.12 10.12
CA GLY A 209 -22.26 -2.08 9.95
C GLY A 209 -21.71 -0.87 9.21
N ARG A 210 -21.61 0.26 9.92
CA ARG A 210 -21.18 1.56 9.38
C ARG A 210 -19.79 1.98 9.85
N VAL A 211 -19.09 1.08 10.54
CA VAL A 211 -17.83 1.35 11.20
C VAL A 211 -16.77 0.39 10.68
N PHE A 212 -15.66 0.95 10.19
CA PHE A 212 -14.51 0.22 9.64
C PHE A 212 -13.22 0.61 10.36
N VAL A 213 -12.19 -0.22 10.30
CA VAL A 213 -10.83 0.08 10.77
C VAL A 213 -9.84 -0.08 9.63
N ALA A 214 -8.77 0.71 9.61
CA ALA A 214 -7.66 0.54 8.67
C ALA A 214 -6.31 0.80 9.33
N GLY A 215 -5.27 0.14 8.82
CA GLY A 215 -3.90 0.30 9.30
C GLY A 215 -3.69 -0.18 10.73
N ASP A 216 -2.89 0.55 11.51
CA ASP A 216 -2.52 0.15 12.87
C ASP A 216 -3.72 -0.02 13.85
N ALA A 217 -4.88 0.55 13.53
CA ALA A 217 -6.13 0.31 14.26
C ALA A 217 -6.71 -1.10 14.01
N ALA A 218 -6.35 -1.71 12.87
CA ALA A 218 -6.76 -3.06 12.46
C ALA A 218 -5.66 -4.10 12.70
N HIS A 219 -4.39 -3.75 12.52
CA HIS A 219 -3.27 -4.68 12.63
C HIS A 219 -1.98 -3.99 13.04
N VAL A 220 -1.22 -4.60 13.94
CA VAL A 220 0.09 -4.09 14.36
C VAL A 220 1.12 -5.14 13.98
N HIS A 221 2.14 -4.70 13.26
CA HIS A 221 3.24 -5.54 12.81
C HIS A 221 4.46 -5.39 13.72
N SER A 222 5.32 -6.41 13.68
CA SER A 222 6.73 -6.21 14.03
C SER A 222 7.35 -5.16 13.08
N PRO A 223 8.28 -4.31 13.54
CA PRO A 223 9.00 -3.39 12.67
C PRO A 223 9.90 -4.14 11.68
N ALA A 224 10.17 -5.44 11.92
CA ALA A 224 10.84 -6.30 10.96
C ALA A 224 10.04 -6.39 9.66
N GLY A 225 10.50 -5.67 8.63
CA GLY A 225 9.91 -5.66 7.29
C GLY A 225 9.46 -4.28 6.82
N GLY A 226 9.26 -3.29 7.69
CA GLY A 226 8.88 -1.93 7.29
C GLY A 226 7.48 -1.81 6.65
N GLN A 227 6.54 -2.67 7.05
CA GLN A 227 5.28 -2.87 6.34
C GLN A 227 4.12 -2.01 6.85
N GLY A 228 4.16 -1.53 8.11
CA GLY A 228 3.01 -0.91 8.78
C GLY A 228 2.31 0.19 7.95
N MET A 229 3.03 1.26 7.60
CA MET A 229 2.46 2.35 6.81
C MET A 229 2.04 1.91 5.40
N ASN A 230 2.82 1.05 4.74
CA ASN A 230 2.53 0.58 3.37
C ASN A 230 1.21 -0.21 3.33
N SER A 231 1.05 -1.19 4.23
CA SER A 231 -0.19 -1.95 4.38
C SER A 231 -1.37 -1.05 4.76
N SER A 232 -1.17 -0.10 5.68
CA SER A 232 -2.19 0.84 6.13
C SER A 232 -2.75 1.72 5.00
N ILE A 233 -1.87 2.20 4.11
CA ILE A 233 -2.27 2.97 2.93
C ILE A 233 -3.05 2.08 1.96
N GLN A 234 -2.62 0.84 1.74
CA GLN A 234 -3.35 -0.09 0.87
C GLN A 234 -4.75 -0.43 1.39
N ASP A 235 -4.90 -0.59 2.70
CA ASP A 235 -6.21 -0.80 3.32
C ASP A 235 -7.16 0.36 3.02
N SER A 236 -6.67 1.59 3.24
CA SER A 236 -7.43 2.82 2.99
C SER A 236 -7.78 2.97 1.51
N PHE A 237 -6.85 2.61 0.62
CA PHE A 237 -7.06 2.68 -0.82
C PHE A 237 -8.10 1.64 -1.31
N ASN A 238 -8.08 0.43 -0.74
CA ASN A 238 -9.07 -0.62 -1.03
C ASN A 238 -10.49 -0.24 -0.55
N LEU A 239 -10.61 0.33 0.65
CA LEU A 239 -11.91 0.73 1.21
C LEU A 239 -12.46 2.01 0.54
N GLY A 240 -11.61 3.00 0.25
CA GLY A 240 -12.02 4.35 -0.13
C GLY A 240 -12.95 4.41 -1.34
N TRP A 241 -12.63 3.68 -2.42
CA TRP A 241 -13.47 3.69 -3.63
C TRP A 241 -14.80 2.96 -3.42
N LYS A 242 -14.80 1.88 -2.65
CA LYS A 242 -16.01 1.11 -2.30
C LYS A 242 -16.96 1.97 -1.49
N LEU A 243 -16.43 2.66 -0.48
CA LEU A 243 -17.18 3.58 0.36
C LEU A 243 -17.77 4.74 -0.46
N ALA A 244 -16.98 5.32 -1.36
CA ALA A 244 -17.46 6.39 -2.24
C ALA A 244 -18.61 5.95 -3.16
N LEU A 245 -18.56 4.73 -3.72
CA LEU A 245 -19.64 4.21 -4.55
C LEU A 245 -20.92 3.97 -3.77
N VAL A 246 -20.81 3.37 -2.58
CA VAL A 246 -21.98 3.11 -1.71
C VAL A 246 -22.59 4.42 -1.20
N GLU A 247 -21.76 5.38 -0.78
CA GLU A 247 -22.20 6.69 -0.31
C GLU A 247 -22.95 7.47 -1.40
N LYS A 248 -22.50 7.37 -2.66
CA LYS A 248 -23.18 7.96 -3.82
C LYS A 248 -24.43 7.20 -4.27
N GLY A 249 -24.75 6.06 -3.64
CA GLY A 249 -25.84 5.19 -4.07
C GLY A 249 -25.62 4.49 -5.41
N LEU A 250 -24.36 4.41 -5.86
CA LEU A 250 -23.97 3.77 -7.13
C LEU A 250 -23.67 2.27 -6.97
N ALA A 251 -23.40 1.83 -5.74
CA ALA A 251 -23.23 0.42 -5.39
C ALA A 251 -24.05 0.06 -4.15
N VAL A 252 -24.44 -1.22 -4.06
CA VAL A 252 -25.13 -1.75 -2.87
C VAL A 252 -24.17 -1.86 -1.67
N PRO A 253 -24.65 -1.72 -0.41
CA PRO A 253 -23.81 -1.81 0.79
C PRO A 253 -23.00 -3.11 0.93
N ALA A 254 -23.46 -4.21 0.31
CA ALA A 254 -22.74 -5.48 0.29
C ALA A 254 -21.34 -5.37 -0.35
N LEU A 255 -21.08 -4.36 -1.19
CA LEU A 255 -19.73 -4.10 -1.70
C LEU A 255 -18.71 -3.87 -0.57
N LEU A 256 -19.13 -3.28 0.55
CA LEU A 256 -18.21 -2.96 1.66
C LEU A 256 -17.74 -4.21 2.41
N SER A 257 -18.48 -5.33 2.39
CA SER A 257 -17.99 -6.56 3.04
C SER A 257 -16.75 -7.11 2.35
N THR A 258 -16.59 -6.82 1.06
CA THR A 258 -15.41 -7.25 0.28
C THR A 258 -14.11 -6.61 0.77
N TYR A 259 -14.17 -5.51 1.52
CA TYR A 259 -12.98 -4.95 2.17
C TYR A 259 -12.37 -5.96 3.14
N ASN A 260 -13.21 -6.59 3.96
CA ASN A 260 -12.79 -7.66 4.86
C ASN A 260 -12.33 -8.89 4.09
N ASP A 261 -13.12 -9.34 3.10
CA ASP A 261 -12.80 -10.55 2.33
C ASP A 261 -11.46 -10.44 1.60
N GLU A 262 -11.09 -9.23 1.18
CA GLU A 262 -9.84 -8.95 0.46
C GLU A 262 -8.66 -8.69 1.38
N ARG A 263 -8.81 -7.82 2.40
CA ARG A 263 -7.66 -7.35 3.19
C ARG A 263 -7.31 -8.24 4.37
N LEU A 264 -8.28 -8.92 4.98
CA LEU A 264 -8.02 -9.81 6.12
C LEU A 264 -6.99 -10.90 5.77
N PRO A 265 -7.11 -11.67 4.65
CA PRO A 265 -6.12 -12.71 4.32
C PRO A 265 -4.73 -12.14 4.01
N VAL A 266 -4.68 -10.99 3.32
CA VAL A 266 -3.42 -10.32 2.94
C VAL A 266 -2.64 -9.86 4.17
N ILE A 267 -3.32 -9.29 5.15
CA ILE A 267 -2.69 -8.85 6.40
C ILE A 267 -2.29 -10.03 7.27
N ALA A 268 -3.14 -11.07 7.36
CA ALA A 268 -2.82 -12.28 8.12
C ALA A 268 -1.53 -12.94 7.62
N GLU A 269 -1.36 -13.08 6.30
CA GLU A 269 -0.13 -13.64 5.73
C GLU A 269 1.08 -12.72 5.93
N MET A 270 0.92 -11.40 5.79
CA MET A 270 2.03 -10.47 6.06
C MET A 270 2.48 -10.51 7.52
N LEU A 271 1.55 -10.69 8.47
CA LEU A 271 1.89 -10.90 9.87
C LEU A 271 2.72 -12.17 10.03
N ASN A 272 2.29 -13.29 9.43
CA ASN A 272 3.05 -14.53 9.42
C ASN A 272 4.49 -14.34 8.85
N ILE A 273 4.62 -13.69 7.69
CA ILE A 273 5.92 -13.38 7.07
C ILE A 273 6.78 -12.52 8.00
N SER A 274 6.22 -11.43 8.54
CA SER A 274 6.95 -10.46 9.38
C SER A 274 7.40 -11.06 10.72
N THR A 275 6.58 -11.90 11.35
CA THR A 275 6.93 -12.62 12.58
C THR A 275 8.08 -13.59 12.33
N ASN A 276 8.01 -14.39 11.25
CA ASN A 276 9.09 -15.30 10.88
C ASN A 276 10.42 -14.56 10.60
N LEU A 277 10.37 -13.36 10.02
CA LEU A 277 11.56 -12.52 9.80
C LEU A 277 12.10 -11.95 11.11
N PHE A 278 11.22 -11.52 12.01
CA PHE A 278 11.61 -11.02 13.32
C PHE A 278 12.33 -12.11 14.12
N ASP A 279 11.77 -13.32 14.20
CA ASP A 279 12.36 -14.47 14.90
C ASP A 279 13.77 -14.80 14.36
N LYS A 280 13.97 -14.70 13.04
CA LYS A 280 15.29 -14.87 12.41
C LYS A 280 16.26 -13.72 12.72
N ALA A 281 15.76 -12.49 12.82
CA ALA A 281 16.58 -11.31 13.09
C ALA A 281 17.08 -11.27 14.54
N VAL A 282 16.27 -11.73 15.50
CA VAL A 282 16.62 -11.76 16.93
C VAL A 282 17.40 -13.02 17.35
N ALA A 283 17.50 -14.03 16.48
CA ALA A 283 18.24 -15.26 16.76
C ALA A 283 19.75 -15.00 16.98
N VAL A 284 20.38 -15.82 17.84
CA VAL A 284 21.81 -15.73 18.28
C VAL A 284 22.81 -15.65 17.11
N LYS A 285 22.43 -16.14 15.93
CA LYS A 285 23.13 -15.91 14.66
C LYS A 285 22.13 -15.31 13.67
N ALA A 286 22.14 -13.99 13.52
CA ALA A 286 21.30 -13.29 12.56
C ALA A 286 21.54 -13.87 11.14
N ASP A 287 20.49 -14.42 10.55
CA ASP A 287 20.51 -14.93 9.17
C ASP A 287 20.48 -13.74 8.19
N GLU A 288 21.34 -13.78 7.18
CA GLU A 288 21.40 -12.75 6.13
C GLU A 288 20.06 -12.58 5.40
N SER A 289 19.28 -13.66 5.32
CA SER A 289 17.94 -13.65 4.73
C SER A 289 16.97 -12.70 5.47
N ALA A 290 17.22 -12.37 6.74
CA ALA A 290 16.43 -11.42 7.52
C ALA A 290 16.50 -9.97 7.00
N TRP A 291 17.51 -9.65 6.17
CA TRP A 291 17.66 -8.34 5.52
C TRP A 291 17.20 -8.34 4.06
N ASN A 292 16.83 -9.49 3.51
CA ASN A 292 16.23 -9.54 2.18
C ASN A 292 14.86 -8.85 2.23
N ARG A 293 14.65 -7.88 1.35
CA ARG A 293 13.41 -7.11 1.20
C ARG A 293 12.73 -7.33 -0.15
N GLY A 294 13.18 -8.33 -0.92
CA GLY A 294 12.57 -8.73 -2.18
C GLY A 294 11.30 -9.58 -2.01
N GLY A 295 10.66 -9.92 -3.12
CA GLY A 295 9.50 -10.81 -3.15
C GLY A 295 8.27 -10.19 -2.47
N GLU A 296 7.66 -10.96 -1.56
CA GLU A 296 6.39 -10.63 -0.90
C GLU A 296 6.44 -9.33 -0.10
N LEU A 297 7.61 -8.96 0.44
CA LEU A 297 7.83 -7.73 1.20
C LEU A 297 7.78 -6.45 0.37
N LEU A 298 7.87 -6.56 -0.96
CA LEU A 298 7.61 -5.43 -1.86
C LEU A 298 6.11 -5.18 -2.03
N GLN A 299 5.26 -6.11 -1.61
CA GLN A 299 3.80 -6.06 -1.75
C GLN A 299 3.30 -5.92 -3.20
N LEU A 300 4.17 -6.05 -4.20
CA LEU A 300 3.83 -5.93 -5.62
C LEU A 300 3.08 -7.16 -6.15
N GLY A 301 3.18 -8.29 -5.45
CA GLY A 301 2.50 -9.54 -5.78
C GLY A 301 1.15 -9.76 -5.07
N ILE A 302 0.61 -8.74 -4.39
CA ILE A 302 -0.71 -8.85 -3.76
C ILE A 302 -1.78 -9.05 -4.84
N HIS A 303 -2.64 -10.04 -4.66
CA HIS A 303 -3.82 -10.26 -5.50
C HIS A 303 -5.05 -10.58 -4.66
N TYR A 304 -6.21 -10.58 -5.31
CA TYR A 304 -7.53 -10.79 -4.73
C TYR A 304 -8.36 -11.76 -5.57
N ARG A 305 -7.73 -12.78 -6.17
CA ARG A 305 -8.39 -13.72 -7.11
C ARG A 305 -9.63 -14.41 -6.49
N TRP A 306 -9.68 -14.54 -5.17
CA TRP A 306 -10.81 -15.12 -4.43
C TRP A 306 -11.97 -14.15 -4.15
N SER A 307 -11.79 -12.86 -4.43
CA SER A 307 -12.78 -11.84 -4.09
C SER A 307 -14.10 -12.08 -4.84
N PRO A 308 -15.25 -11.92 -4.17
CA PRO A 308 -16.56 -12.12 -4.81
C PRO A 308 -16.84 -11.11 -5.94
N ILE A 309 -16.11 -10.00 -5.99
CA ILE A 309 -16.23 -8.97 -7.03
C ILE A 309 -15.22 -9.11 -8.16
N VAL A 310 -14.40 -10.18 -8.16
CA VAL A 310 -13.45 -10.48 -9.22
C VAL A 310 -14.06 -11.49 -10.21
N LEU A 311 -13.95 -11.23 -11.51
CA LEU A 311 -14.45 -12.13 -12.57
C LEU A 311 -13.38 -12.35 -13.65
N ASP A 312 -12.84 -13.57 -13.74
CA ASP A 312 -11.98 -13.99 -14.84
C ASP A 312 -12.71 -15.02 -15.70
N GLU A 313 -13.09 -14.67 -16.94
CA GLU A 313 -13.77 -15.60 -17.86
C GLU A 313 -12.85 -16.69 -18.42
N ARG A 314 -11.55 -16.65 -18.10
CA ARG A 314 -10.58 -17.70 -18.45
C ARG A 314 -10.39 -18.75 -17.34
N ALA A 315 -11.03 -18.56 -16.18
CA ALA A 315 -10.96 -19.53 -15.08
C ALA A 315 -11.84 -20.76 -15.37
N GLU A 316 -11.28 -21.95 -15.15
CA GLU A 316 -12.01 -23.19 -15.36
C GLU A 316 -12.86 -23.56 -14.12
N PRO A 317 -13.99 -24.25 -14.28
CA PRO A 317 -14.79 -24.74 -13.15
C PRO A 317 -13.97 -25.67 -12.25
N GLY A 318 -13.59 -25.19 -11.07
CA GLY A 318 -12.74 -25.93 -10.12
C GLY A 318 -11.43 -25.22 -9.77
N ASP A 319 -11.05 -24.17 -10.51
CA ASP A 319 -10.01 -23.22 -10.10
C ASP A 319 -10.53 -22.50 -8.84
N SER A 320 -10.17 -23.01 -7.66
CA SER A 320 -10.45 -22.33 -6.39
C SER A 320 -9.25 -21.49 -5.98
N PRO A 321 -9.27 -20.16 -6.19
CA PRO A 321 -8.25 -19.27 -5.63
C PRO A 321 -8.32 -19.18 -4.10
N ALA A 322 -9.32 -19.78 -3.44
CA ALA A 322 -9.52 -19.70 -2.00
C ALA A 322 -8.41 -20.38 -1.15
N SER A 323 -7.47 -21.09 -1.78
CA SER A 323 -6.29 -21.66 -1.11
C SER A 323 -4.96 -21.05 -1.56
N ALA A 324 -4.96 -19.98 -2.36
CA ALA A 324 -3.73 -19.37 -2.85
C ALA A 324 -3.16 -18.37 -1.83
N ASN A 325 -1.84 -18.41 -1.64
CA ASN A 325 -1.10 -17.37 -0.92
C ASN A 325 -1.49 -15.99 -1.50
N PRO A 326 -1.92 -15.02 -0.67
CA PRO A 326 -2.28 -13.67 -1.13
C PRO A 326 -1.09 -12.91 -1.74
N TYR A 327 0.14 -13.39 -1.53
CA TYR A 327 1.36 -12.90 -2.14
C TYR A 327 1.87 -13.89 -3.19
N GLY A 328 1.97 -13.41 -4.43
CA GLY A 328 2.72 -14.09 -5.48
C GLY A 328 1.92 -15.06 -6.33
N VAL A 329 1.86 -14.75 -7.62
CA VAL A 329 1.92 -15.70 -8.74
C VAL A 329 2.69 -14.98 -9.86
N THR A 330 4.01 -14.83 -9.71
CA THR A 330 4.83 -14.01 -10.63
C THR A 330 5.15 -14.70 -11.97
N ASP A 331 4.89 -16.00 -12.07
CA ASP A 331 5.24 -16.82 -13.24
C ASP A 331 4.02 -17.20 -14.11
N ASP A 332 2.80 -16.82 -13.71
CA ASP A 332 1.59 -17.05 -14.51
C ASP A 332 1.17 -15.79 -15.28
N ALA A 333 0.45 -15.98 -16.39
CA ALA A 333 -0.21 -14.88 -17.09
C ALA A 333 -1.15 -14.12 -16.13
N VAL A 334 -1.15 -12.79 -16.24
CA VAL A 334 -1.95 -11.93 -15.34
C VAL A 334 -3.43 -12.36 -15.34
N ARG A 335 -4.02 -12.43 -14.14
CA ARG A 335 -5.41 -12.84 -13.90
C ARG A 335 -6.24 -11.71 -13.32
N ALA A 336 -7.56 -11.82 -13.43
CA ALA A 336 -8.43 -10.96 -12.64
C ALA A 336 -8.19 -11.26 -11.14
N GLY A 337 -8.06 -10.21 -10.35
CA GLY A 337 -7.62 -10.23 -8.96
C GLY A 337 -6.20 -9.72 -8.80
N ASP A 338 -5.36 -9.77 -9.83
CA ASP A 338 -3.98 -9.30 -9.74
C ASP A 338 -3.89 -7.78 -9.85
N ARG A 339 -2.77 -7.21 -9.40
CA ARG A 339 -2.43 -5.83 -9.68
C ARG A 339 -2.29 -5.62 -11.19
N ALA A 340 -2.87 -4.54 -11.71
CA ALA A 340 -2.76 -4.16 -13.11
C ALA A 340 -1.30 -3.81 -13.46
N PRO A 341 -0.69 -4.43 -14.49
CA PRO A 341 0.62 -4.05 -15.01
C PRO A 341 0.63 -2.64 -15.61
N ASP A 342 1.76 -1.94 -15.55
CA ASP A 342 1.97 -0.76 -16.40
C ASP A 342 2.32 -1.17 -17.84
N ALA A 343 2.22 -0.21 -18.75
CA ALA A 343 2.78 -0.30 -20.10
C ALA A 343 3.24 1.10 -20.53
N PRO A 344 4.54 1.43 -20.40
CA PRO A 344 5.10 2.68 -20.91
C PRO A 344 5.15 2.70 -22.44
N GLY A 345 5.35 3.88 -23.02
CA GLY A 345 5.53 4.03 -24.47
C GLY A 345 4.23 4.08 -25.29
N LEU A 346 3.07 4.06 -24.62
CA LEU A 346 1.77 4.13 -25.30
C LEU A 346 1.60 5.46 -26.03
N ARG A 347 1.31 5.41 -27.33
CA ARG A 347 1.12 6.62 -28.12
C ARG A 347 -0.34 7.02 -28.19
N LYS A 348 -0.66 8.25 -27.78
CA LYS A 348 -2.02 8.80 -27.87
C LYS A 348 -2.42 9.04 -29.32
N VAL A 349 -3.53 8.42 -29.73
CA VAL A 349 -4.12 8.58 -31.08
C VAL A 349 -5.32 9.53 -31.02
N LYS A 350 -6.16 9.40 -29.98
CA LYS A 350 -7.35 10.24 -29.74
C LYS A 350 -7.64 10.32 -28.25
N GLY A 351 -8.16 11.46 -27.80
CA GLY A 351 -8.75 11.62 -26.47
C GLY A 351 -7.83 12.29 -25.44
N HIS A 352 -8.37 12.48 -24.25
CA HIS A 352 -7.76 13.05 -23.04
C HIS A 352 -6.66 14.10 -23.25
N ASP A 353 -7.05 15.37 -23.33
CA ASP A 353 -6.13 16.47 -23.63
C ASP A 353 -5.00 16.64 -22.62
N ALA A 354 -5.22 16.25 -21.35
CA ALA A 354 -4.21 16.33 -20.30
C ALA A 354 -3.12 15.24 -20.40
N LEU A 355 -3.26 14.23 -21.26
CA LEU A 355 -2.19 13.25 -21.49
C LEU A 355 -1.20 13.75 -22.54
N ASP A 356 0.08 13.51 -22.28
CA ASP A 356 1.16 13.71 -23.26
C ASP A 356 0.95 12.84 -24.51
N THR A 357 1.66 13.15 -25.60
CA THR A 357 1.62 12.35 -26.85
C THR A 357 2.05 10.89 -26.62
N THR A 358 2.98 10.68 -25.69
CA THR A 358 3.39 9.36 -25.20
C THR A 358 3.08 9.26 -23.72
N THR A 359 2.47 8.16 -23.29
CA THR A 359 1.97 7.94 -21.93
C THR A 359 2.24 6.51 -21.43
N SER A 360 1.70 6.16 -20.27
CA SER A 360 1.63 4.78 -19.76
C SER A 360 0.23 4.46 -19.22
N LEU A 361 -0.06 3.18 -18.95
CA LEU A 361 -1.33 2.76 -18.35
C LEU A 361 -1.52 3.33 -16.95
N PHE A 362 -0.46 3.44 -16.14
CA PHE A 362 -0.52 4.04 -14.81
C PHE A 362 -0.92 5.51 -14.83
N ARG A 363 -0.71 6.22 -15.94
CA ARG A 363 -1.20 7.60 -16.14
C ARG A 363 -2.65 7.67 -16.61
N ILE A 364 -3.21 6.55 -17.08
CA ILE A 364 -4.60 6.44 -17.55
C ILE A 364 -5.52 5.99 -16.41
N PHE A 365 -5.05 5.11 -15.53
CA PHE A 365 -5.79 4.69 -14.34
C PHE A 365 -6.04 5.85 -13.39
N GLY A 366 -7.17 5.80 -12.67
CA GLY A 366 -7.55 6.82 -11.70
C GLY A 366 -8.26 6.25 -10.48
N PRO A 367 -8.16 6.91 -9.31
CA PRO A 367 -8.71 6.41 -8.06
C PRO A 367 -10.22 6.65 -7.89
N SER A 368 -10.88 7.28 -8.86
CA SER A 368 -12.29 7.66 -8.80
C SER A 368 -13.18 6.93 -9.81
N TYR A 369 -12.60 6.12 -10.70
CA TYR A 369 -13.32 5.41 -11.75
C TYR A 369 -12.67 4.06 -12.05
N HIS A 370 -13.45 3.11 -12.55
CA HIS A 370 -12.93 1.91 -13.18
C HIS A 370 -12.37 2.27 -14.55
N THR A 371 -11.28 1.64 -14.97
CA THR A 371 -10.75 1.77 -16.33
C THR A 371 -11.04 0.50 -17.12
N ALA A 372 -11.80 0.60 -18.20
CA ALA A 372 -11.99 -0.49 -19.15
C ALA A 372 -10.94 -0.41 -20.26
N LEU A 373 -9.96 -1.31 -20.22
CA LEU A 373 -9.00 -1.51 -21.31
C LEU A 373 -9.61 -2.46 -22.32
N ILE A 374 -9.81 -1.99 -23.54
CA ILE A 374 -10.32 -2.78 -24.66
C ILE A 374 -9.13 -3.06 -25.57
N PHE A 375 -8.69 -4.31 -25.64
CA PHE A 375 -7.64 -4.72 -26.56
C PHE A 375 -8.26 -5.16 -27.88
N GLY A 376 -7.73 -4.64 -28.99
CA GLY A 376 -8.16 -5.04 -30.34
C GLY A 376 -8.08 -3.88 -31.34
N SER A 377 -8.21 -4.21 -32.62
CA SER A 377 -8.30 -3.19 -33.67
C SER A 377 -9.71 -2.55 -33.67
N PRO A 378 -9.88 -1.25 -34.01
CA PRO A 378 -11.17 -0.57 -33.95
C PRO A 378 -12.32 -1.29 -34.69
N GLY A 379 -12.02 -1.99 -35.79
CA GLY A 379 -13.01 -2.77 -36.55
C GLY A 379 -13.34 -4.15 -35.99
N GLN A 380 -12.60 -4.63 -34.99
CA GLN A 380 -12.77 -5.96 -34.38
C GLN A 380 -13.57 -5.92 -33.08
N VAL A 381 -13.69 -4.76 -32.44
CA VAL A 381 -14.43 -4.60 -31.18
C VAL A 381 -15.94 -4.68 -31.46
N PRO A 382 -16.68 -5.66 -30.92
CA PRO A 382 -18.11 -5.79 -31.18
C PRO A 382 -18.90 -4.60 -30.61
N GLN A 383 -19.87 -4.09 -31.36
CA GLN A 383 -20.73 -2.98 -30.89
C GLN A 383 -21.46 -3.31 -29.58
N ALA A 384 -21.79 -4.59 -29.35
CA ALA A 384 -22.41 -5.05 -28.12
C ALA A 384 -21.51 -4.86 -26.88
N VAL A 385 -20.18 -4.99 -27.03
CA VAL A 385 -19.21 -4.74 -25.95
C VAL A 385 -19.18 -3.25 -25.60
N LEU A 386 -19.08 -2.38 -26.60
CA LEU A 386 -19.12 -0.92 -26.40
C LEU A 386 -20.46 -0.49 -25.78
N ALA A 387 -21.57 -1.06 -26.24
CA ALA A 387 -22.89 -0.78 -25.70
C ALA A 387 -23.03 -1.25 -24.24
N ALA A 388 -22.43 -2.39 -23.86
CA ALA A 388 -22.45 -2.88 -22.49
C ALA A 388 -21.66 -1.98 -21.53
N LEU A 389 -20.47 -1.53 -21.92
CA LEU A 389 -19.66 -0.60 -21.13
C LEU A 389 -20.38 0.73 -20.88
N LYS A 390 -21.08 1.25 -21.88
CA LYS A 390 -21.82 2.51 -21.79
C LYS A 390 -23.06 2.49 -20.90
N ARG A 391 -23.51 1.32 -20.45
CA ARG A 391 -24.62 1.25 -19.49
C ARG A 391 -24.19 1.72 -18.10
N SER A 392 -22.91 1.60 -17.78
CA SER A 392 -22.35 2.12 -16.53
C SER A 392 -22.44 3.65 -16.49
N PRO A 393 -22.66 4.25 -15.31
CA PRO A 393 -22.62 5.70 -15.18
C PRO A 393 -21.29 6.26 -15.68
N ALA A 394 -21.34 7.31 -16.52
CA ALA A 394 -20.15 7.88 -17.15
C ALA A 394 -19.12 8.43 -16.14
N GLU A 395 -19.54 8.72 -14.91
CA GLU A 395 -18.65 9.19 -13.84
C GLU A 395 -17.83 8.09 -13.16
N VAL A 396 -18.17 6.81 -13.36
CA VAL A 396 -17.49 5.68 -12.70
C VAL A 396 -16.73 4.76 -13.64
N LEU A 397 -16.77 5.01 -14.95
CA LEU A 397 -16.10 4.20 -15.96
C LEU A 397 -15.39 5.08 -16.98
N TYR A 398 -14.12 4.77 -17.22
CA TYR A 398 -13.30 5.38 -18.25
C TYR A 398 -12.86 4.31 -19.25
N THR A 399 -13.18 4.44 -20.53
CA THR A 399 -12.85 3.43 -21.55
C THR A 399 -11.65 3.85 -22.40
N ALA A 400 -10.73 2.91 -22.57
CA ALA A 400 -9.52 3.09 -23.38
C ALA A 400 -9.38 1.92 -24.35
N LEU A 401 -9.35 2.23 -25.64
CA LEU A 401 -9.01 1.26 -26.70
C LEU A 401 -7.48 1.21 -26.86
N ILE A 402 -6.92 0.02 -26.71
CA ILE A 402 -5.50 -0.28 -26.88
C ILE A 402 -5.33 -1.01 -28.21
N THR A 403 -4.72 -0.34 -29.20
CA THR A 403 -4.45 -0.93 -30.52
C THR A 403 -3.01 -1.44 -30.58
N PRO A 404 -2.72 -2.55 -31.28
CA PRO A 404 -1.37 -3.12 -31.31
C PRO A 404 -0.40 -2.26 -32.14
N ARG A 405 -0.92 -1.43 -33.04
CA ARG A 405 -0.20 -0.50 -33.90
C ARG A 405 -1.06 0.72 -34.16
N ASP A 406 -0.47 1.70 -34.82
CA ASP A 406 -1.21 2.85 -35.34
C ASP A 406 -2.14 2.37 -36.42
N ASP A 407 -3.40 2.25 -36.09
CA ASP A 407 -4.37 1.85 -37.08
C ASP A 407 -4.78 3.09 -37.89
N ALA A 408 -4.68 2.99 -39.22
CA ALA A 408 -5.13 4.03 -40.14
C ALA A 408 -6.66 4.00 -40.32
N ALA A 409 -7.34 3.00 -39.74
CA ALA A 409 -8.77 2.85 -39.80
C ALA A 409 -9.50 4.02 -39.10
N PRO A 410 -10.64 4.49 -39.64
CA PRO A 410 -11.43 5.53 -38.99
C PRO A 410 -11.80 5.09 -37.57
N LEU A 411 -11.55 5.96 -36.59
CA LEU A 411 -11.91 5.75 -35.19
C LEU A 411 -13.44 5.81 -35.02
N THR A 412 -14.12 4.70 -35.31
CA THR A 412 -15.57 4.54 -35.11
C THR A 412 -15.92 4.08 -33.70
N ALA A 413 -14.92 3.67 -32.90
CA ALA A 413 -15.11 3.28 -31.52
C ALA A 413 -15.46 4.52 -30.67
N ASP A 414 -16.67 4.50 -30.11
CA ASP A 414 -17.15 5.55 -29.21
C ASP A 414 -16.65 5.26 -27.78
N VAL A 415 -15.38 5.58 -27.57
CA VAL A 415 -14.58 5.44 -26.34
C VAL A 415 -13.89 6.76 -26.01
N GLU A 416 -13.56 6.98 -24.74
CA GLU A 416 -12.93 8.22 -24.26
C GLU A 416 -11.47 8.37 -24.73
N LEU A 417 -10.72 7.26 -24.81
CA LEU A 417 -9.30 7.26 -25.17
C LEU A 417 -8.95 6.18 -26.18
N VAL A 418 -8.06 6.50 -27.12
CA VAL A 418 -7.41 5.52 -28.00
C VAL A 418 -5.90 5.72 -27.96
N VAL A 419 -5.19 4.63 -27.66
CA VAL A 419 -3.73 4.59 -27.61
C VAL A 419 -3.19 3.39 -28.40
N SER A 420 -2.01 3.55 -28.98
CA SER A 420 -1.28 2.48 -29.66
C SER A 420 -0.14 1.95 -28.80
N ASP A 421 -0.07 0.62 -28.67
CA ASP A 421 0.98 -0.13 -27.99
C ASP A 421 2.05 -0.63 -28.96
N GLN A 422 2.79 0.31 -29.57
CA GLN A 422 3.79 -0.02 -30.58
C GLN A 422 4.94 -0.89 -30.06
N GLU A 423 5.29 -0.71 -28.79
CA GLU A 423 6.35 -1.47 -28.11
C GLU A 423 5.85 -2.82 -27.57
N GLY A 424 4.54 -3.06 -27.63
CA GLY A 424 3.91 -4.34 -27.26
C GLY A 424 3.88 -4.59 -25.75
N HIS A 425 4.14 -3.59 -24.92
CA HIS A 425 4.21 -3.73 -23.47
C HIS A 425 2.83 -4.01 -22.85
N ALA A 426 1.77 -3.37 -23.34
CA ALA A 426 0.41 -3.60 -22.85
C ALA A 426 -0.10 -4.98 -23.27
N TYR A 427 0.02 -5.34 -24.55
CA TYR A 427 -0.39 -6.66 -25.04
C TYR A 427 0.36 -7.79 -24.33
N THR A 428 1.68 -7.64 -24.16
CA THR A 428 2.51 -8.61 -23.42
C THR A 428 2.13 -8.67 -21.94
N GLY A 429 2.05 -7.52 -21.27
CA GLY A 429 1.77 -7.44 -19.83
C GLY A 429 0.40 -8.01 -19.46
N TYR A 430 -0.59 -7.89 -20.35
CA TYR A 430 -1.92 -8.44 -20.14
C TYR A 430 -2.11 -9.84 -20.74
N GLY A 431 -1.10 -10.41 -21.41
CA GLY A 431 -1.19 -11.73 -22.03
C GLY A 431 -2.21 -11.79 -23.17
N VAL A 432 -2.45 -10.68 -23.86
CA VAL A 432 -3.33 -10.61 -25.03
C VAL A 432 -2.51 -10.90 -26.27
N SER A 433 -2.88 -11.94 -27.03
CA SER A 433 -2.17 -12.32 -28.24
C SER A 433 -2.62 -11.48 -29.44
N GLY A 434 -1.73 -10.72 -30.06
CA GLY A 434 -1.91 -10.08 -31.38
C GLY A 434 -3.33 -9.58 -31.69
N ASP A 435 -4.05 -10.30 -32.55
CA ASP A 435 -5.40 -9.96 -33.04
C ASP A 435 -6.55 -10.39 -32.08
N GLY A 436 -6.21 -10.90 -30.90
CA GLY A 436 -7.16 -11.30 -29.87
C GLY A 436 -7.88 -10.10 -29.24
N MET A 437 -9.16 -10.28 -28.91
CA MET A 437 -9.95 -9.27 -28.20
C MET A 437 -10.08 -9.66 -26.73
N ALA A 438 -9.84 -8.69 -25.85
CA ALA A 438 -10.07 -8.81 -24.42
C ALA A 438 -10.57 -7.48 -23.87
N VAL A 439 -11.44 -7.54 -22.86
CA VAL A 439 -11.89 -6.39 -22.09
C VAL A 439 -11.43 -6.58 -20.66
N ILE A 440 -10.51 -5.72 -20.21
CA ILE A 440 -9.95 -5.75 -18.87
C ILE A 440 -10.50 -4.60 -18.08
N ILE A 441 -11.15 -4.87 -16.95
CA ILE A 441 -11.66 -3.83 -16.05
C ILE A 441 -10.68 -3.68 -14.90
N VAL A 442 -9.98 -2.55 -14.84
CA VAL A 442 -9.11 -2.16 -13.73
C VAL A 442 -9.94 -1.32 -12.74
N ARG A 443 -9.96 -1.75 -11.48
CA ARG A 443 -10.62 -1.07 -10.37
C ARG A 443 -9.91 0.24 -10.02
N PRO A 444 -10.59 1.15 -9.29
CA PRO A 444 -9.97 2.39 -8.82
C PRO A 444 -8.72 2.20 -7.96
N ASP A 445 -8.58 1.03 -7.31
CA ASP A 445 -7.41 0.66 -6.52
C ASP A 445 -6.26 0.02 -7.33
N GLY A 446 -6.36 -0.01 -8.66
CA GLY A 446 -5.31 -0.52 -9.56
C GLY A 446 -5.27 -2.05 -9.65
N VAL A 447 -6.32 -2.73 -9.19
CA VAL A 447 -6.48 -4.19 -9.30
C VAL A 447 -7.32 -4.53 -10.52
N ILE A 448 -6.98 -5.59 -11.26
CA ILE A 448 -7.84 -6.10 -12.32
C ILE A 448 -9.09 -6.73 -11.68
N GLY A 449 -10.25 -6.09 -11.78
CA GLY A 449 -11.51 -6.65 -11.33
C GLY A 449 -12.09 -7.67 -12.31
N GLY A 450 -11.96 -7.41 -13.61
CA GLY A 450 -12.56 -8.23 -14.66
C GLY A 450 -11.58 -8.55 -15.77
N TYR A 451 -11.50 -9.82 -16.18
CA TYR A 451 -10.87 -10.24 -17.44
C TYR A 451 -11.93 -10.92 -18.28
N LEU A 452 -12.45 -10.19 -19.27
CA LEU A 452 -13.72 -10.47 -19.93
C LEU A 452 -13.55 -10.60 -21.44
N GLN A 453 -14.45 -11.35 -22.07
CA GLN A 453 -14.44 -11.65 -23.50
C GLN A 453 -15.75 -11.26 -24.20
N SER A 454 -16.78 -10.85 -23.45
CA SER A 454 -18.12 -10.62 -23.99
C SER A 454 -18.90 -9.49 -23.28
N ALA A 455 -19.95 -9.02 -23.95
CA ALA A 455 -20.92 -8.08 -23.37
C ALA A 455 -21.65 -8.66 -22.14
N GLU A 456 -21.89 -9.97 -22.12
CA GLU A 456 -22.47 -10.68 -20.99
C GLU A 456 -21.52 -10.69 -19.79
N GLY A 457 -20.24 -10.97 -20.02
CA GLY A 457 -19.19 -10.91 -19.00
C GLY A 457 -19.08 -9.52 -18.35
N ILE A 458 -19.19 -8.46 -19.16
CA ILE A 458 -19.23 -7.07 -18.67
C ILE A 458 -20.43 -6.83 -17.75
N GLY A 459 -21.62 -7.26 -18.17
CA GLY A 459 -22.82 -7.17 -17.33
C GLY A 459 -22.67 -7.93 -16.01
N ARG A 460 -22.17 -9.17 -16.05
CA ARG A 460 -21.92 -10.00 -14.85
C ARG A 460 -20.90 -9.37 -13.91
N TYR A 461 -19.83 -8.77 -14.42
CA TYR A 461 -18.85 -8.09 -13.59
C TYR A 461 -19.45 -6.86 -12.89
N PHE A 462 -20.15 -6.00 -13.64
CA PHE A 462 -20.74 -4.79 -13.07
C PHE A 462 -21.89 -5.10 -12.11
N GLU A 463 -22.63 -6.18 -12.31
CA GLU A 463 -23.61 -6.66 -11.34
C GLU A 463 -22.95 -7.04 -10.01
N ARG A 464 -21.75 -7.65 -10.01
CA ARG A 464 -21.01 -7.96 -8.78
C ARG A 464 -20.57 -6.70 -8.03
N VAL A 465 -20.15 -5.65 -8.76
CA VAL A 465 -19.63 -4.41 -8.15
C VAL A 465 -20.76 -3.48 -7.71
N PHE A 466 -21.75 -3.24 -8.56
CA PHE A 466 -22.79 -2.24 -8.33
C PHE A 466 -24.09 -2.84 -7.74
N GLY A 467 -24.31 -4.15 -7.85
CA GLY A 467 -25.49 -4.84 -7.29
C GLY A 467 -26.78 -4.63 -8.07
N THR A 468 -26.71 -3.98 -9.24
CA THR A 468 -27.82 -3.83 -10.18
C THR A 468 -27.37 -4.36 -11.53
N SER A 469 -28.26 -5.03 -12.26
CA SER A 469 -28.00 -5.34 -13.67
C SER A 469 -27.91 -4.01 -14.43
N VAL A 470 -26.68 -3.60 -14.75
CA VAL A 470 -26.38 -2.36 -15.47
C VAL A 470 -26.73 -2.50 -16.96
#